data_AF-A0A8J8GYE9-F1
#
_entry.id   AF-A0A8J8GYE9-F1
#
_cell.length_a   1.000
_cell.length_b   1.000
_cell.length_c   1.000
_cell.angle_alpha   90.00
_cell.angle_beta   90.00
_cell.angle_gamma   90.00
#
_symmetry.space_group_name_H-M   'P 1'
#
loop_
_entity.id
_entity.type
_entity.pdbx_description
1 polymer ?
#
loop_
_entity_poly.entity_id
_entity_poly.type
_entity_poly.pdbx_seq_one_letter_code
_entity_poly.pdbx_strand_id
1 'polypeptide(L)'
;MSDRSPFGTRLSRLLAHRLSAAPTKADEVVTAFARDSGLPESELAGLLAGAQPSSEILRTLGSALGIPAADMFVIASLPVPDDLASAWKTTPWHVGTIVETAAGMPPAQIARLDELVRSLPLQARTTPPPPDTYPDGPGAVVSRLMMNRNIAPYAAKALYFVGGGPLVSYSTVGQLGTGKVTLTPRYVTAFAHVLGYAPGDLVAITGVGPVPQGQPRHRSAAQIAALAWNARHLTSDQIRHVLDSTRRIS
;
A
#
# COMPACT_ATOMS: atom_id res chain seq x y z
N MET A 1 11.40 10.87 28.04
CA MET A 1 11.30 10.53 26.60
C MET A 1 9.83 10.26 26.32
N SER A 2 9.10 11.22 25.75
CA SER A 2 7.71 10.96 25.35
C SER A 2 7.71 9.88 24.27
N ASP A 3 6.95 8.83 24.50
CA ASP A 3 6.83 7.70 23.58
C ASP A 3 6.19 8.20 22.28
N ARG A 4 6.92 8.16 21.16
CA ARG A 4 6.42 8.67 19.88
C ARG A 4 5.25 7.81 19.43
N SER A 5 4.18 8.43 18.92
CA SER A 5 3.08 7.67 18.32
C SER A 5 3.61 6.75 17.19
N PRO A 6 2.96 5.59 16.94
CA PRO A 6 3.36 4.72 15.84
C PRO A 6 3.45 5.46 14.50
N PHE A 7 2.50 6.36 14.22
CA PHE A 7 2.52 7.20 13.02
C PHE A 7 3.75 8.12 12.97
N GLY A 8 4.03 8.87 14.05
CA GLY A 8 5.18 9.78 14.10
C GLY A 8 6.51 9.05 13.90
N THR A 9 6.63 7.83 14.43
CA THR A 9 7.79 6.96 14.20
C THR A 9 7.92 6.56 12.72
N ARG A 10 6.83 6.12 12.08
CA ARG A 10 6.83 5.73 10.66
C ARG A 10 7.16 6.91 9.76
N LEU A 11 6.52 8.07 10.00
CA LEU A 11 6.75 9.30 9.25
C LEU A 11 8.20 9.77 9.40
N SER A 12 8.74 9.78 10.62
CA SER A 12 10.14 10.13 10.87
C SER A 12 11.11 9.26 10.08
N ARG A 13 10.91 7.94 10.05
CA ARG A 13 11.75 7.02 9.28
C ARG A 13 11.63 7.25 7.78
N LEU A 14 10.41 7.50 7.29
CA LEU A 14 10.17 7.76 5.86
C LEU A 14 10.83 9.06 5.39
N LEU A 15 10.68 10.14 6.18
CA LEU A 15 11.34 11.41 5.89
C LEU A 15 12.86 11.27 5.92
N ALA A 16 13.41 10.61 6.94
CA ALA A 16 14.84 10.34 7.02
C ALA A 16 15.33 9.51 5.82
N HIS A 17 14.58 8.48 5.40
CA HIS A 17 14.91 7.67 4.24
C HIS A 17 14.99 8.52 2.96
N ARG A 18 13.98 9.35 2.70
CA ARG A 18 13.87 10.10 1.44
C ARG A 18 14.73 11.35 1.38
N LEU A 19 15.01 11.95 2.53
CA LEU A 19 15.81 13.16 2.63
C LEU A 19 17.28 12.87 2.95
N SER A 20 17.66 11.61 3.18
CA SER A 20 19.05 11.19 3.47
C SER A 20 20.12 11.61 2.44
N ALA A 21 19.72 12.18 1.30
CA ALA A 21 20.63 12.79 0.34
C ALA A 21 21.04 14.26 0.66
N ALA A 22 20.41 14.97 1.62
CA ALA A 22 20.62 16.41 1.79
C ALA A 22 20.83 16.94 3.25
N PRO A 23 20.04 16.58 4.30
CA PRO A 23 20.25 17.10 5.65
C PRO A 23 20.76 16.05 6.66
N THR A 24 21.62 16.48 7.58
CA THR A 24 22.30 15.61 8.57
C THR A 24 21.62 15.60 9.93
N LYS A 25 20.71 16.54 10.18
CA LYS A 25 19.99 16.70 11.46
C LYS A 25 18.48 16.60 11.28
N ALA A 26 17.79 16.08 12.29
CA ALA A 26 16.34 15.91 12.27
C ALA A 26 15.58 17.23 12.01
N ASP A 27 16.04 18.34 12.60
CA ASP A 27 15.40 19.65 12.43
C ASP A 27 15.51 20.15 10.98
N GLU A 28 16.65 19.93 10.32
CA GLU A 28 16.87 20.33 8.92
C GLU A 28 15.95 19.53 7.96
N VAL A 29 15.71 18.25 8.26
CA VAL A 29 14.77 17.39 7.52
C VAL A 29 13.35 17.93 7.63
N VAL A 30 12.95 18.37 8.83
CA VAL A 30 11.62 18.95 9.11
C VAL A 30 11.46 20.28 8.37
N THR A 31 12.41 21.20 8.51
CA THR A 31 12.34 22.52 7.86
C THR A 31 12.32 22.40 6.33
N ALA A 32 13.16 21.52 5.75
CA ALA A 32 13.18 21.30 4.31
C ALA A 32 11.85 20.75 3.80
N PHE A 33 11.32 19.72 4.45
CA PHE A 33 10.04 19.13 4.04
C PHE A 33 8.86 20.07 4.25
N ALA A 34 8.80 20.81 5.36
CA ALA A 34 7.74 21.79 5.63
C ALA A 34 7.66 22.85 4.52
N ARG A 35 8.81 23.36 4.08
CA ARG A 35 8.90 24.32 2.98
C ARG A 35 8.35 23.77 1.66
N ASP A 36 8.73 22.55 1.31
CA ASP A 36 8.35 21.95 0.02
C ASP A 36 6.90 21.44 0.01
N SER A 37 6.40 21.00 1.16
CA SER A 37 5.04 20.46 1.31
C SER A 37 3.97 21.53 1.55
N GLY A 38 4.38 22.75 1.92
CA GLY A 38 3.45 23.81 2.36
C GLY A 38 2.82 23.55 3.73
N LEU A 39 3.26 22.51 4.47
CA LEU A 39 2.81 22.25 5.83
C LEU A 39 3.54 23.15 6.83
N PRO A 40 2.86 23.71 7.83
CA PRO A 40 3.52 24.44 8.90
C PRO A 40 4.53 23.56 9.64
N GLU A 41 5.72 24.09 9.90
CA GLU A 41 6.78 23.38 10.61
C GLU A 41 6.33 22.91 12.01
N SER A 42 5.52 23.72 12.70
CA SER A 42 4.94 23.39 13.99
C SER A 42 3.98 22.19 13.93
N GLU A 43 3.18 22.08 12.86
CA GLU A 43 2.30 20.93 12.66
C GLU A 43 3.11 19.67 12.41
N LEU A 44 4.10 19.74 11.51
CA LEU A 44 4.98 18.61 11.21
C LEU A 44 5.75 18.14 12.46
N ALA A 45 6.31 19.08 13.24
CA ALA A 45 6.96 18.78 14.50
C ALA A 45 5.99 18.13 15.50
N GLY A 46 4.75 18.63 15.59
CA GLY A 46 3.69 18.04 16.40
C GLY A 46 3.39 16.59 16.03
N LEU A 47 3.25 16.28 14.74
CA LEU A 47 3.02 14.91 14.25
C LEU A 47 4.18 13.97 14.60
N LEU A 48 5.43 14.43 14.43
CA LEU A 48 6.62 13.66 14.78
C LEU A 48 6.74 13.45 16.30
N ALA A 49 6.23 14.38 17.10
CA ALA A 49 6.12 14.28 18.55
C ALA A 49 4.93 13.42 19.01
N GLY A 50 4.04 13.02 18.10
CA GLY A 50 2.94 12.08 18.37
C GLY A 50 1.54 12.68 18.31
N ALA A 51 1.37 13.93 17.87
CA ALA A 51 0.05 14.51 17.64
C ALA A 51 -0.75 13.68 16.63
N GLN A 52 -2.06 13.55 16.86
CA GLN A 52 -2.95 12.84 15.95
C GLN A 52 -3.17 13.67 14.68
N PRO A 53 -2.92 13.12 13.47
CA PRO A 53 -3.10 13.86 12.24
C PRO A 53 -4.58 14.04 11.89
N SER A 54 -4.94 15.20 11.32
CA SER A 54 -6.24 15.44 10.72
C SER A 54 -6.33 14.83 9.31
N SER A 55 -7.55 14.70 8.79
CA SER A 55 -7.79 14.21 7.42
C SER A 55 -7.11 15.08 6.36
N GLU A 56 -7.16 16.41 6.54
CA GLU A 56 -6.53 17.37 5.65
C GLU A 56 -5.00 17.23 5.65
N ILE A 57 -4.40 17.16 6.84
CA ILE A 57 -2.96 16.95 7.00
C ILE A 57 -2.49 15.66 6.29
N LEU A 58 -3.23 14.55 6.43
CA LEU A 58 -2.87 13.29 5.77
C LEU A 58 -2.96 13.37 4.24
N ARG A 59 -3.92 14.12 3.71
CA ARG A 59 -4.04 14.35 2.25
C ARG A 59 -2.87 15.20 1.75
N THR A 60 -2.54 16.27 2.46
CA THR A 60 -1.39 17.14 2.14
C THR A 60 -0.08 16.37 2.22
N LEU A 61 0.14 15.60 3.29
CA LEU A 61 1.31 14.71 3.41
C LEU A 61 1.38 13.70 2.29
N GLY A 62 0.26 13.07 1.94
CA GLY A 62 0.20 12.11 0.84
C GLY A 62 0.63 12.74 -0.48
N SER A 63 0.11 13.92 -0.81
CA SER A 63 0.50 14.68 -2.00
C SER A 63 2.01 15.00 -2.00
N ALA A 64 2.52 15.58 -0.90
CA ALA A 64 3.93 15.96 -0.77
C ALA A 64 4.89 14.75 -0.82
N LEU A 65 4.45 13.60 -0.35
CA LEU A 65 5.22 12.35 -0.38
C LEU A 65 4.94 11.53 -1.66
N GLY A 66 4.05 11.94 -2.56
CA GLY A 66 3.61 11.07 -3.65
C GLY A 66 3.09 9.71 -3.17
N ILE A 67 2.57 9.64 -1.94
CA ILE A 67 1.91 8.46 -1.38
C ILE A 67 0.40 8.71 -1.48
N PRO A 68 -0.39 7.75 -2.00
CA PRO A 68 -1.82 7.97 -2.10
C PRO A 68 -2.44 8.31 -0.74
N ALA A 69 -3.32 9.32 -0.69
CA ALA A 69 -3.93 9.77 0.56
C ALA A 69 -4.55 8.62 1.36
N ALA A 70 -5.24 7.69 0.69
CA ALA A 70 -5.83 6.50 1.31
C ALA A 70 -4.79 5.64 2.08
N ASP A 71 -3.56 5.52 1.54
CA ASP A 71 -2.48 4.81 2.20
C ASP A 71 -1.90 5.60 3.38
N MET A 72 -1.91 6.93 3.34
CA MET A 72 -1.50 7.76 4.48
C MET A 72 -2.40 7.54 5.70
N PHE A 73 -3.71 7.38 5.52
CA PHE A 73 -4.62 6.97 6.60
C PHE A 73 -4.24 5.59 7.16
N VAL A 74 -3.95 4.62 6.28
CA VAL A 74 -3.50 3.29 6.70
C VAL A 74 -2.19 3.35 7.49
N ILE A 75 -1.21 4.13 7.04
CA ILE A 75 0.10 4.30 7.70
C ILE A 75 -0.07 4.98 9.08
N ALA A 76 -1.03 5.90 9.19
CA ALA A 76 -1.42 6.54 10.44
C ALA A 76 -2.28 5.66 11.36
N SER A 77 -2.63 4.44 10.92
CA SER A 77 -3.56 3.54 11.61
C SER A 77 -4.92 4.21 11.89
N LEU A 78 -5.38 5.06 10.96
CA LEU A 78 -6.68 5.72 11.00
C LEU A 78 -7.65 5.10 9.96
N PRO A 79 -8.97 5.17 10.21
CA PRO A 79 -9.96 4.78 9.22
C PRO A 79 -9.80 5.57 7.91
N VAL A 80 -9.86 4.88 6.78
CA VAL A 80 -9.85 5.52 5.46
C VAL A 80 -11.24 6.12 5.21
N PRO A 81 -11.34 7.43 4.91
CA PRO A 81 -12.61 8.08 4.58
C PRO A 81 -13.31 7.45 3.37
N ASP A 82 -14.64 7.49 3.33
CA ASP A 82 -15.45 6.81 2.30
C ASP A 82 -15.11 7.23 0.87
N ASP A 83 -14.74 8.50 0.64
CA ASP A 83 -14.34 9.01 -0.68
C ASP A 83 -13.02 8.41 -1.20
N LEU A 84 -12.19 7.89 -0.29
CA LEU A 84 -10.90 7.28 -0.58
C LEU A 84 -10.92 5.75 -0.49
N ALA A 85 -11.90 5.20 0.23
CA ALA A 85 -11.94 3.81 0.59
C ALA A 85 -12.18 2.90 -0.62
N SER A 86 -11.48 1.76 -0.66
CA SER A 86 -11.69 0.75 -1.68
C SER A 86 -13.06 0.05 -1.56
N ALA A 87 -13.44 -0.72 -2.58
CA ALA A 87 -14.63 -1.56 -2.55
C ALA A 87 -14.52 -2.79 -1.63
N TRP A 88 -13.42 -2.92 -0.89
CA TRP A 88 -13.21 -4.04 0.03
C TRP A 88 -14.33 -4.14 1.09
N LYS A 89 -14.88 -5.33 1.37
CA LYS A 89 -14.51 -6.65 0.82
C LYS A 89 -15.38 -7.05 -0.37
N THR A 90 -14.74 -7.51 -1.45
CA THR A 90 -15.42 -8.13 -2.60
C THR A 90 -15.32 -9.67 -2.56
N THR A 91 -16.38 -10.36 -2.99
CA THR A 91 -16.48 -11.83 -3.02
C THR A 91 -17.42 -12.29 -4.15
N PRO A 92 -17.16 -13.41 -4.83
CA PRO A 92 -15.96 -14.26 -4.72
C PRO A 92 -14.73 -13.65 -5.41
N TRP A 93 -14.92 -12.65 -6.26
CA TRP A 93 -13.84 -12.01 -7.01
C TRP A 93 -13.31 -10.79 -6.29
N HIS A 94 -11.99 -10.62 -6.29
CA HIS A 94 -11.29 -9.49 -5.69
C HIS A 94 -10.07 -9.11 -6.55
N VAL A 95 -9.47 -7.94 -6.30
CA VAL A 95 -8.36 -7.41 -7.12
C VAL A 95 -7.14 -8.34 -7.11
N GLY A 96 -6.94 -9.12 -6.04
CA GLY A 96 -5.92 -10.16 -6.02
C GLY A 96 -5.99 -11.15 -7.20
N THR A 97 -7.19 -11.49 -7.68
CA THR A 97 -7.37 -12.40 -8.83
C THR A 97 -6.94 -11.72 -10.14
N ILE A 98 -7.19 -10.42 -10.28
CA ILE A 98 -6.69 -9.61 -11.42
C ILE A 98 -5.16 -9.59 -11.39
N VAL A 99 -4.56 -9.34 -10.22
CA VAL A 99 -3.10 -9.31 -10.03
C VAL A 99 -2.47 -10.66 -10.41
N GLU A 100 -3.04 -11.77 -9.95
CA GLU A 100 -2.58 -13.11 -10.29
C GLU A 100 -2.66 -13.38 -11.80
N THR A 101 -3.76 -12.97 -12.45
CA THR A 101 -3.94 -13.14 -13.89
C THR A 101 -2.94 -12.28 -14.68
N ALA A 102 -2.78 -11.02 -14.28
CA ALA A 102 -1.88 -10.06 -14.93
C ALA A 102 -0.40 -10.45 -14.82
N ALA A 103 -0.01 -11.21 -13.79
CA ALA A 103 1.36 -11.71 -13.64
C ALA A 103 1.79 -12.64 -14.81
N GLY A 104 0.85 -13.29 -15.48
CA GLY A 104 1.12 -14.10 -16.67
C GLY A 104 1.06 -13.33 -18.00
N MET A 105 0.65 -12.07 -17.99
CA MET A 105 0.35 -11.31 -19.21
C MET A 105 1.56 -10.52 -19.73
N PRO A 106 1.72 -10.37 -21.06
CA PRO A 106 2.61 -9.38 -21.65
C PRO A 106 2.23 -7.94 -21.27
N PRO A 107 3.19 -7.01 -21.19
CA PRO A 107 2.93 -5.60 -20.83
C PRO A 107 1.80 -4.92 -21.61
N ALA A 108 1.71 -5.16 -22.92
CA ALA A 108 0.66 -4.59 -23.77
C ALA A 108 -0.75 -5.09 -23.39
N GLN A 109 -0.88 -6.33 -22.94
CA GLN A 109 -2.16 -6.87 -22.48
C GLN A 109 -2.54 -6.31 -21.10
N ILE A 110 -1.57 -6.10 -20.20
CA ILE A 110 -1.79 -5.43 -18.91
C ILE A 110 -2.28 -3.99 -19.13
N ALA A 111 -1.69 -3.26 -20.09
CA ALA A 111 -2.11 -1.90 -20.42
C ALA A 111 -3.56 -1.84 -20.94
N ARG A 112 -3.95 -2.78 -21.81
CA ARG A 112 -5.34 -2.90 -22.29
C ARG A 112 -6.32 -3.25 -21.17
N LEU A 113 -5.90 -4.10 -20.23
CA LEU A 113 -6.72 -4.44 -19.06
C LEU A 113 -6.90 -3.24 -18.12
N ASP A 114 -5.84 -2.45 -17.92
CA ASP A 114 -5.87 -1.22 -17.14
C ASP A 114 -6.79 -0.16 -17.77
N GLU A 115 -6.76 -0.02 -19.10
CA GLU A 115 -7.68 0.85 -19.83
C GLU A 115 -9.14 0.42 -19.63
N LEU A 116 -9.42 -0.88 -19.73
CA LEU A 116 -10.76 -1.42 -19.43
C LEU A 116 -11.17 -1.08 -17.99
N VAL A 117 -10.32 -1.35 -17.01
CA VAL A 117 -10.59 -1.02 -15.60
C VAL A 117 -10.92 0.47 -15.41
N ARG A 118 -10.16 1.36 -16.04
CA ARG A 118 -10.39 2.82 -15.95
C ARG A 118 -11.66 3.28 -16.68
N SER A 119 -12.16 2.52 -17.65
CA SER A 119 -13.39 2.83 -18.38
C SER A 119 -14.67 2.45 -17.62
N LEU A 120 -14.58 1.58 -16.62
CA LEU A 120 -15.74 1.13 -15.86
C LEU A 120 -16.25 2.22 -14.91
N PRO A 121 -17.57 2.40 -14.78
CA PRO A 121 -18.14 3.41 -13.89
C PRO A 121 -17.85 3.05 -12.43
N LEU A 122 -17.47 4.04 -11.63
CA LEU A 122 -17.35 3.87 -10.18
C LEU A 122 -18.75 3.65 -9.58
N GLN A 123 -18.89 2.62 -8.77
CA GLN A 123 -20.13 2.33 -8.05
C GLN A 123 -19.95 2.69 -6.57
N ALA A 124 -20.97 3.30 -5.98
CA ALA A 124 -20.98 3.57 -4.55
C ALA A 124 -20.89 2.25 -3.78
N ARG A 125 -20.20 2.29 -2.63
CA ARG A 125 -20.15 1.14 -1.73
C ARG A 125 -21.54 0.87 -1.18
N THR A 126 -21.96 -0.39 -1.25
CA THR A 126 -23.25 -0.84 -0.71
C THR A 126 -23.15 -1.35 0.72
N THR A 127 -21.93 -1.62 1.20
CA THR A 127 -21.68 -2.15 2.54
C THR A 127 -20.54 -1.40 3.23
N PRO A 128 -20.65 -1.19 4.56
CA PRO A 128 -19.58 -0.61 5.34
C PRO A 128 -18.35 -1.54 5.32
N PRO A 129 -17.14 -0.98 5.52
CA PRO A 129 -15.94 -1.81 5.62
C PRO A 129 -16.04 -2.75 6.83
N PRO A 130 -15.50 -3.97 6.73
CA PRO A 130 -15.42 -4.86 7.88
C PRO A 130 -14.55 -4.20 8.98
N PRO A 131 -14.84 -4.49 10.26
CA PRO A 131 -14.02 -3.99 11.37
C PRO A 131 -12.56 -4.39 11.20
N ASP A 132 -11.66 -3.46 11.47
CA ASP A 132 -10.24 -3.73 11.54
C ASP A 132 -9.87 -4.28 12.93
N THR A 133 -9.46 -5.55 12.96
CA THR A 133 -9.10 -6.25 14.20
C THR A 133 -7.60 -6.51 14.31
N TYR A 134 -6.78 -5.99 13.38
CA TYR A 134 -5.35 -6.23 13.41
C TYR A 134 -4.67 -5.36 14.49
N PRO A 135 -3.78 -5.94 15.32
CA PRO A 135 -2.99 -5.15 16.25
C PRO A 135 -2.10 -4.18 15.46
N ASP A 136 -1.79 -3.02 16.03
CA ASP A 136 -0.87 -2.10 15.36
C ASP A 136 0.54 -2.71 15.27
N GLY A 137 1.09 -2.76 14.06
CA GLY A 137 2.35 -3.46 13.81
C GLY A 137 2.70 -3.50 12.32
N PRO A 138 3.95 -3.85 11.97
CA PRO A 138 4.42 -3.81 10.59
C PRO A 138 3.62 -4.75 9.68
N GLY A 139 3.28 -5.95 10.16
CA GLY A 139 2.44 -6.91 9.45
C GLY A 139 1.03 -6.36 9.18
N ALA A 140 0.42 -5.73 10.19
CA ALA A 140 -0.91 -5.14 10.06
C ALA A 140 -0.93 -3.98 9.05
N VAL A 141 0.11 -3.12 9.04
CA VAL A 141 0.21 -2.04 8.05
C VAL A 141 0.22 -2.60 6.63
N VAL A 142 1.06 -3.60 6.32
CA VAL A 142 1.08 -4.18 4.97
C VAL A 142 -0.22 -4.89 4.61
N SER A 143 -0.86 -5.57 5.57
CA SER A 143 -2.18 -6.18 5.36
C SER A 143 -3.27 -5.14 5.07
N ARG A 144 -3.30 -4.02 5.80
CA ARG A 144 -4.24 -2.92 5.55
C ARG A 144 -3.99 -2.26 4.20
N LEU A 145 -2.74 -2.08 3.79
CA LEU A 145 -2.42 -1.54 2.46
C LEU A 145 -2.93 -2.47 1.35
N MET A 146 -2.82 -3.79 1.51
CA MET A 146 -3.40 -4.77 0.59
C MET A 146 -4.93 -4.67 0.55
N MET A 147 -5.58 -4.55 1.70
CA MET A 147 -7.03 -4.34 1.78
C MET A 147 -7.44 -3.02 1.12
N ASN A 148 -6.61 -1.98 1.22
CA ASN A 148 -6.83 -0.71 0.54
C ASN A 148 -6.67 -0.82 -0.99
N ARG A 149 -6.12 -1.92 -1.51
CA ARG A 149 -6.14 -2.30 -2.92
C ARG A 149 -7.29 -3.24 -3.28
N ASN A 150 -8.20 -3.54 -2.35
CA ASN A 150 -9.19 -4.62 -2.48
C ASN A 150 -8.52 -5.98 -2.82
N ILE A 151 -7.31 -6.20 -2.32
CA ILE A 151 -6.60 -7.48 -2.42
C ILE A 151 -6.83 -8.24 -1.11
N ALA A 152 -7.38 -9.44 -1.23
CA ALA A 152 -7.61 -10.28 -0.06
C ALA A 152 -6.30 -10.63 0.67
N PRO A 153 -6.33 -10.80 2.00
CA PRO A 153 -5.19 -11.24 2.80
C PRO A 153 -4.70 -12.66 2.44
N TYR A 154 -5.41 -13.34 1.54
CA TYR A 154 -5.07 -14.64 0.99
C TYR A 154 -4.45 -14.53 -0.41
N ALA A 155 -3.87 -13.40 -0.81
CA ALA A 155 -3.20 -13.26 -2.11
C ALA A 155 -1.74 -13.76 -2.09
N ALA A 156 -1.49 -14.96 -1.57
CA ALA A 156 -0.12 -15.50 -1.46
C ALA A 156 0.57 -15.64 -2.83
N LYS A 157 -0.21 -15.95 -3.87
CA LYS A 157 0.26 -16.02 -5.25
C LYS A 157 0.71 -14.66 -5.79
N ALA A 158 0.04 -13.56 -5.44
CA ALA A 158 0.49 -12.22 -5.82
C ALA A 158 1.88 -11.91 -5.25
N LEU A 159 2.13 -12.25 -3.98
CA LEU A 159 3.45 -12.07 -3.37
C LEU A 159 4.54 -12.88 -4.05
N TYR A 160 4.24 -14.12 -4.44
CA TYR A 160 5.18 -14.98 -5.14
C TYR A 160 5.41 -14.51 -6.59
N PHE A 161 4.37 -14.46 -7.41
CA PHE A 161 4.48 -14.21 -8.86
C PHE A 161 4.86 -12.77 -9.21
N VAL A 162 4.41 -11.78 -8.41
CA VAL A 162 4.69 -10.36 -8.68
C VAL A 162 5.86 -9.87 -7.83
N GLY A 163 5.82 -10.17 -6.53
CA GLY A 163 6.78 -9.64 -5.55
C GLY A 163 8.09 -10.41 -5.41
N GLY A 164 8.22 -11.60 -6.01
CA GLY A 164 9.39 -12.47 -5.80
C GLY A 164 9.56 -12.92 -4.34
N GLY A 165 8.47 -12.91 -3.58
CA GLY A 165 8.41 -13.36 -2.20
C GLY A 165 8.60 -14.87 -2.05
N PRO A 166 8.58 -15.40 -0.81
CA PRO A 166 8.57 -16.83 -0.60
C PRO A 166 7.22 -17.44 -1.05
N LEU A 167 7.27 -18.66 -1.59
CA LEU A 167 6.06 -19.44 -1.84
C LEU A 167 5.50 -19.92 -0.50
N VAL A 168 4.35 -19.38 -0.10
CA VAL A 168 3.72 -19.66 1.19
C VAL A 168 2.23 -19.92 1.04
N SER A 169 1.61 -20.49 2.07
CA SER A 169 0.18 -20.69 2.10
C SER A 169 -0.57 -19.38 2.32
N TYR A 170 -1.86 -19.37 1.99
CA TYR A 170 -2.77 -18.28 2.31
C TYR A 170 -2.85 -17.98 3.82
N SER A 171 -2.79 -19.02 4.66
CA SER A 171 -2.82 -18.84 6.11
C SER A 171 -1.59 -18.12 6.65
N THR A 172 -0.40 -18.39 6.08
CA THR A 172 0.83 -17.67 6.45
C THR A 172 0.69 -16.17 6.18
N VAL A 173 0.12 -15.78 5.03
CA VAL A 173 -0.07 -14.36 4.70
C VAL A 173 -1.05 -13.68 5.66
N GLY A 174 -2.14 -14.34 6.03
CA GLY A 174 -3.06 -13.82 7.06
C GLY A 174 -2.41 -13.72 8.45
N GLN A 175 -1.52 -14.65 8.79
CA GLN A 175 -0.80 -14.64 10.06
C GLN A 175 0.24 -13.52 10.16
N LEU A 176 0.77 -13.03 9.04
CA LEU A 176 1.63 -11.82 9.02
C LEU A 176 0.87 -10.61 9.57
N GLY A 177 -0.36 -10.39 9.10
CA GLY A 177 -1.20 -9.27 9.55
C GLY A 177 -1.45 -9.30 11.05
N THR A 178 -1.74 -10.48 11.60
CA THR A 178 -2.00 -10.67 13.04
C THR A 178 -0.74 -10.70 13.91
N GLY A 179 0.46 -10.64 13.31
CA GLY A 179 1.74 -10.73 14.02
C GLY A 179 2.11 -12.13 14.49
N LYS A 180 1.31 -13.17 14.17
CA LYS A 180 1.61 -14.57 14.50
C LYS A 180 2.78 -15.13 13.69
N VAL A 181 3.02 -14.58 12.49
CA VAL A 181 4.22 -14.82 11.69
C VAL A 181 5.00 -13.53 11.59
N THR A 182 6.32 -13.62 11.80
CA THR A 182 7.21 -12.46 11.71
C THR A 182 7.30 -11.95 10.28
N LEU A 183 7.08 -10.64 10.09
CA LEU A 183 7.35 -9.96 8.83
C LEU A 183 8.87 -9.83 8.66
N THR A 184 9.40 -10.38 7.57
CA THR A 184 10.83 -10.37 7.24
C THR A 184 11.13 -9.34 6.14
N PRO A 185 12.39 -8.92 5.95
CA PRO A 185 12.72 -7.96 4.89
C PRO A 185 12.39 -8.45 3.46
N ARG A 186 12.43 -9.77 3.24
CA ARG A 186 12.01 -10.39 1.97
C ARG A 186 10.51 -10.23 1.74
N TYR A 187 9.68 -10.37 2.79
CA TYR A 187 8.25 -10.09 2.70
C TYR A 187 8.00 -8.63 2.40
N VAL A 188 8.65 -7.70 3.12
CA VAL A 188 8.49 -6.26 2.90
C VAL A 188 8.78 -5.89 1.45
N THR A 189 9.88 -6.38 0.89
CA THR A 189 10.24 -6.12 -0.51
C THR A 189 9.21 -6.69 -1.48
N ALA A 190 8.68 -7.89 -1.22
CA ALA A 190 7.64 -8.49 -2.05
C ALA A 190 6.31 -7.71 -1.97
N PHE A 191 5.89 -7.30 -0.77
CA PHE A 191 4.72 -6.44 -0.59
C PHE A 191 4.89 -5.09 -1.29
N ALA A 192 6.09 -4.49 -1.21
CA ALA A 192 6.36 -3.21 -1.87
C ALA A 192 6.09 -3.30 -3.38
N HIS A 193 6.56 -4.36 -4.03
CA HIS A 193 6.32 -4.59 -5.45
C HIS A 193 4.84 -4.82 -5.80
N VAL A 194 4.10 -5.56 -4.97
CA VAL A 194 2.65 -5.77 -5.18
C VAL A 194 1.86 -4.47 -4.98
N LEU A 195 2.25 -3.65 -4.00
CA LEU A 195 1.55 -2.43 -3.61
C LEU A 195 1.95 -1.20 -4.44
N GLY A 196 3.04 -1.28 -5.21
CA GLY A 196 3.56 -0.20 -6.05
C GLY A 196 4.50 0.77 -5.31
N TYR A 197 5.09 0.36 -4.19
CA TYR A 197 6.05 1.15 -3.42
C TYR A 197 7.49 0.88 -3.86
N ALA A 198 8.35 1.90 -3.71
CA ALA A 198 9.78 1.65 -3.62
C ALA A 198 10.05 0.77 -2.39
N PRO A 199 10.85 -0.31 -2.48
CA PRO A 199 11.14 -1.16 -1.32
C PRO A 199 11.70 -0.40 -0.11
N GLY A 200 12.53 0.62 -0.35
CA GLY A 200 13.07 1.48 0.72
C GLY A 200 11.99 2.24 1.49
N ASP A 201 10.97 2.75 0.80
CA ASP A 201 9.83 3.43 1.45
C ASP A 201 9.07 2.46 2.37
N LEU A 202 8.78 1.25 1.88
CA LEU A 202 8.05 0.28 2.70
C LEU A 202 8.90 -0.26 3.86
N VAL A 203 10.23 -0.36 3.69
CA VAL A 203 11.18 -0.60 4.80
C VAL A 203 11.11 0.52 5.82
N ALA A 204 11.11 1.78 5.40
CA ALA A 204 11.02 2.92 6.31
C ALA A 204 9.67 2.97 7.05
N ILE A 205 8.57 2.70 6.36
CA ILE A 205 7.22 2.62 6.93
C ILE A 205 7.12 1.47 7.93
N THR A 206 7.57 0.27 7.60
CA THR A 206 7.43 -0.90 8.48
C THR A 206 8.50 -0.97 9.56
N GLY A 207 9.70 -0.44 9.30
CA GLY A 207 10.88 -0.62 10.15
C GLY A 207 11.59 -1.95 9.97
N VAL A 208 11.18 -2.74 8.98
CA VAL A 208 11.69 -4.10 8.75
C VAL A 208 12.56 -4.07 7.51
N GLY A 209 13.88 -4.07 7.69
CA GLY A 209 14.87 -3.99 6.62
C GLY A 209 16.15 -4.76 6.94
N PRO A 210 17.21 -4.60 6.12
CA PRO A 210 17.30 -3.76 4.92
C PRO A 210 16.62 -4.39 3.69
N VAL A 211 16.53 -3.65 2.58
CA VAL A 211 16.11 -4.20 1.28
C VAL A 211 17.12 -5.30 0.87
N PRO A 212 16.71 -6.56 0.69
CA PRO A 212 17.62 -7.62 0.28
C PRO A 212 18.20 -7.37 -1.11
N GLN A 213 19.50 -7.60 -1.27
CA GLN A 213 20.18 -7.49 -2.56
C GLN A 213 19.78 -8.66 -3.48
N GLY A 214 19.63 -8.36 -4.78
CA GLY A 214 19.38 -9.39 -5.80
C GLY A 214 18.04 -10.10 -5.70
N GLN A 215 17.07 -9.60 -4.93
CA GLN A 215 15.74 -10.20 -4.88
C GLN A 215 15.07 -10.11 -6.26
N PRO A 216 14.62 -11.23 -6.85
CA PRO A 216 13.90 -11.21 -8.11
C PRO A 216 12.62 -10.38 -7.99
N ARG A 217 12.28 -9.65 -9.04
CA ARG A 217 11.00 -8.94 -9.16
C ARG A 217 10.40 -9.19 -10.54
N HIS A 218 9.07 -9.20 -10.61
CA HIS A 218 8.40 -9.30 -11.90
C HIS A 218 8.68 -8.05 -12.76
N ARG A 219 8.99 -8.24 -14.05
CA ARG A 219 9.33 -7.13 -14.96
C ARG A 219 8.24 -6.07 -15.07
N SER A 220 6.98 -6.50 -14.96
CA SER A 220 5.80 -5.63 -15.03
C SER A 220 5.22 -5.29 -13.65
N ALA A 221 5.96 -5.49 -12.55
CA ALA A 221 5.44 -5.28 -11.19
C ALA A 221 4.79 -3.89 -11.01
N ALA A 222 5.43 -2.84 -11.53
CA ALA A 222 4.89 -1.48 -11.47
C ALA A 222 3.55 -1.32 -12.22
N GLN A 223 3.43 -1.93 -13.41
CA GLN A 223 2.18 -1.91 -14.19
C GLN A 223 1.07 -2.69 -13.49
N ILE A 224 1.40 -3.85 -12.90
CA ILE A 224 0.45 -4.68 -12.16
C ILE A 224 -0.02 -3.96 -10.89
N ALA A 225 0.89 -3.28 -10.18
CA ALA A 225 0.53 -2.49 -9.01
C ALA A 225 -0.38 -1.30 -9.36
N ALA A 226 -0.10 -0.61 -10.48
CA ALA A 226 -0.96 0.46 -10.99
C ALA A 226 -2.36 -0.06 -11.37
N LEU A 227 -2.43 -1.20 -12.06
CA LEU A 227 -3.68 -1.91 -12.35
C LEU A 227 -4.45 -2.24 -11.08
N ALA A 228 -3.77 -2.78 -10.04
CA ALA A 228 -4.39 -3.08 -8.77
C ALA A 228 -4.93 -1.83 -8.06
N TRP A 229 -4.20 -0.72 -8.13
CA TRP A 229 -4.64 0.56 -7.59
C TRP A 229 -5.90 1.07 -8.30
N ASN A 230 -5.94 1.02 -9.62
CA ASN A 230 -7.10 1.46 -10.40
C ASN A 230 -8.32 0.55 -10.20
N ALA A 231 -8.09 -0.75 -10.04
CA ALA A 231 -9.15 -1.75 -9.84
C ALA A 231 -9.74 -1.76 -8.41
N ARG A 232 -9.14 -1.04 -7.45
CA ARG A 232 -9.52 -1.14 -6.02
C ARG A 232 -10.98 -0.79 -5.73
N HIS A 233 -11.60 0.00 -6.60
CA HIS A 233 -12.98 0.47 -6.46
C HIS A 233 -14.00 -0.40 -7.20
N LEU A 234 -13.54 -1.40 -7.95
CA LEU A 234 -14.44 -2.28 -8.69
C LEU A 234 -15.19 -3.22 -7.75
N THR A 235 -16.48 -3.41 -8.04
CA THR A 235 -17.31 -4.43 -7.39
C THR A 235 -16.92 -5.83 -7.85
N SER A 236 -17.39 -6.86 -7.13
CA SER A 236 -17.15 -8.26 -7.51
C SER A 236 -17.60 -8.57 -8.94
N ASP A 237 -18.75 -8.04 -9.37
CA ASP A 237 -19.26 -8.22 -10.75
C ASP A 237 -18.41 -7.50 -11.79
N GLN A 238 -17.93 -6.30 -11.50
CA GLN A 238 -17.00 -5.59 -12.37
C GLN A 238 -15.67 -6.33 -12.49
N ILE A 239 -15.15 -6.88 -11.38
CA ILE A 239 -13.93 -7.69 -11.38
C ILE A 239 -14.13 -8.95 -12.22
N ARG A 240 -15.27 -9.65 -12.08
CA ARG A 240 -15.63 -10.79 -12.93
C ARG A 240 -15.62 -10.41 -14.42
N HIS A 241 -16.26 -9.30 -14.77
CA HIS A 241 -16.29 -8.80 -16.15
C HIS A 241 -14.89 -8.51 -16.71
N VAL A 242 -14.01 -7.89 -15.91
CA VAL A 242 -12.61 -7.64 -16.27
C VAL A 242 -11.88 -8.97 -16.52
N LEU A 243 -12.04 -9.95 -15.63
CA LEU A 243 -11.42 -11.27 -15.76
C LEU A 243 -11.92 -12.02 -17.01
N ASP A 244 -13.23 -12.02 -17.28
CA ASP A 244 -13.82 -12.65 -18.47
C ASP A 244 -13.29 -12.03 -19.77
N SER A 245 -12.98 -10.73 -19.74
CA SER A 245 -12.46 -9.98 -20.89
C SER A 245 -10.99 -10.29 -21.20
N THR A 246 -10.23 -10.86 -20.26
CA THR A 246 -8.81 -11.22 -20.49
C THR A 246 -8.62 -12.16 -21.68
N ARG A 247 -9.57 -13.08 -21.91
CA ARG A 247 -9.57 -14.03 -23.04
C ARG A 247 -9.77 -13.36 -24.41
N ARG A 248 -10.23 -12.11 -24.43
CA ARG A 248 -10.44 -11.31 -25.65
C ARG A 248 -9.29 -10.33 -25.89
N ILE A 249 -8.51 -10.05 -24.84
CA ILE A 249 -7.34 -9.17 -24.87
C ILE A 249 -6.06 -9.97 -25.16
N SER A 250 -6.12 -11.30 -25.03
CA SER A 250 -5.03 -12.23 -25.36
C SER A 250 -4.68 -12.23 -26.85
#